data_AF-A0A7W3UYL2-F1
#
_entry.id   AF-A0A7W3UYL2-F1
#
_cell.length_a   1.000
_cell.length_b   1.000
_cell.length_c   1.000
_cell.angle_alpha   90.00
_cell.angle_beta   90.00
_cell.angle_gamma   90.00
#
_symmetry.space_group_name_H-M   'P 1'
#
loop_
_entity.id
_entity.type
_entity.pdbx_description
1 polymer ?
#
loop_
_entity_poly.entity_id
_entity_poly.type
_entity_poly.pdbx_seq_one_letter_code
_entity_poly.pdbx_strand_id
1 'polypeptide(L)' 'MITIELSDEQRELLWGFTRPHTAAHLAAGLEPPCVRLEIELGGPYGCEASAVIGSARRGLGEVVVQVHAGAAH' A
#
# COMPACT_ATOMS: atom_id res chain seq x y z
N MET A 1 5.93 -17.83 -3.09
CA MET A 1 6.22 -16.53 -2.42
C MET A 1 5.80 -15.42 -3.37
N ILE A 2 5.17 -14.36 -2.88
CA ILE A 2 4.83 -13.18 -3.69
C ILE A 2 5.67 -12.01 -3.17
N THR A 3 6.34 -11.32 -4.08
CA THR A 3 7.09 -10.10 -3.79
C THR A 3 6.40 -8.93 -4.48
N ILE A 4 6.22 -7.84 -3.75
CA ILE A 4 5.66 -6.58 -4.24
C ILE A 4 6.74 -5.52 -4.02
N GLU A 5 7.17 -4.87 -5.09
CA GLU A 5 8.12 -3.77 -5.03
C GLU A 5 7.41 -2.45 -5.28
N LEU A 6 7.56 -1.52 -4.34
CA LEU A 6 7.11 -0.13 -4.50
C LEU A 6 8.30 0.72 -4.94
N SER A 7 8.11 1.50 -6.01
CA SER A 7 9.07 2.52 -6.43
C SER A 7 9.31 3.57 -5.33
N ASP A 8 10.37 4.37 -5.45
CA ASP A 8 10.61 5.47 -4.51
C ASP A 8 9.43 6.45 -4.49
N GLU A 9 8.86 6.76 -5.66
CA GLU A 9 7.67 7.60 -5.79
C GLU A 9 6.46 7.00 -5.07
N GLN A 10 6.24 5.69 -5.21
CA GLN A 10 5.14 4.99 -4.54
C GLN A 10 5.31 4.96 -3.03
N ARG A 11 6.55 4.80 -2.56
CA ARG A 11 6.88 4.89 -1.13
C ARG A 11 6.65 6.29 -0.59
N GLU A 12 7.04 7.32 -1.32
CA GLU A 12 6.76 8.72 -1.00
C GLU A 12 5.25 8.98 -0.91
N LEU A 13 4.48 8.49 -1.88
CA LEU A 13 3.02 8.62 -1.89
C LEU A 13 2.36 7.89 -0.71
N LEU A 14 2.80 6.66 -0.41
CA LEU A 14 2.31 5.88 0.72
C LEU A 14 2.62 6.58 2.05
N TRP A 15 3.85 7.01 2.27
CA TRP A 15 4.25 7.65 3.51
C TRP A 15 3.71 9.07 3.66
N GLY A 16 3.61 9.81 2.57
CA GLY A 16 2.98 11.14 2.53
C GLY A 16 1.49 11.08 2.86
N PHE A 17 0.81 9.99 2.47
CA PHE A 17 -0.58 9.76 2.84
C PHE A 17 -0.73 9.31 4.31
N THR A 18 0.09 8.36 4.76
CA THR A 18 -0.10 7.70 6.06
C THR A 18 0.41 8.50 7.25
N ARG A 19 1.56 9.18 7.13
CA ARG A 19 2.19 9.91 8.24
C ARG A 19 1.27 10.99 8.84
N PRO A 20 0.56 11.83 8.06
CA PRO A 20 -0.36 12.81 8.62
C PRO A 20 -1.50 12.17 9.42
N HIS A 21 -2.05 11.05 8.96
CA HIS A 21 -3.13 10.35 9.66
C HIS A 21 -2.66 9.77 11.00
N THR A 22 -1.48 9.13 11.00
CA THR A 22 -0.85 8.61 12.22
C THR A 22 -0.53 9.73 13.20
N ALA A 23 0.09 10.83 12.73
CA ALA A 23 0.42 11.96 13.58
C ALA A 23 -0.83 12.60 14.22
N ALA A 24 -1.92 12.73 13.47
CA ALA A 24 -3.18 13.26 13.97
C ALA A 24 -3.78 12.40 15.10
N HIS A 25 -3.73 11.06 14.96
CA HIS A 25 -4.23 10.16 16.02
C HIS A 25 -3.35 10.22 17.26
N LEU A 26 -2.02 10.20 17.09
CA LEU A 26 -1.09 10.33 18.21
C LEU A 26 -1.26 11.67 18.96
N ALA A 27 -1.43 12.77 18.23
CA ALA A 27 -1.69 14.09 18.83
C ALA A 27 -3.02 14.14 19.59
N ALA A 28 -4.00 13.33 19.19
CA ALA A 28 -5.29 13.17 19.88
C ALA A 28 -5.25 12.13 21.03
N GLY A 29 -4.10 11.49 21.29
CA GLY A 29 -3.98 10.42 22.28
C GLY A 29 -4.71 9.13 21.88
N LEU A 30 -4.96 8.95 20.58
CA LEU A 30 -5.62 7.78 20.00
C LEU A 30 -4.59 6.80 19.43
N GLU A 31 -4.99 5.53 19.33
CA GLU A 31 -4.19 4.54 18.61
C GLU A 31 -4.10 4.91 17.11
N PRO A 32 -2.91 4.82 16.49
CA PRO A 32 -2.75 5.02 15.06
C PRO A 32 -3.69 4.15 14.23
N PRO A 33 -4.25 4.67 13.14
CA PRO A 33 -5.19 3.91 12.34
C PRO A 33 -4.47 2.82 11.53
N CYS A 34 -5.17 1.72 11.27
CA CYS A 34 -4.68 0.69 10.38
C CYS A 34 -4.52 1.23 8.95
N VAL A 35 -3.33 1.04 8.38
CA VAL A 35 -3.05 1.31 6.97
C VAL A 35 -3.09 -0.01 6.21
N ARG A 36 -3.91 -0.09 5.17
CA ARG A 36 -3.96 -1.25 4.27
C ARG A 36 -3.31 -0.91 2.94
N LEU A 37 -2.45 -1.79 2.45
CA LEU A 37 -1.99 -1.80 1.07
C LEU A 37 -2.90 -2.77 0.30
N GLU A 38 -3.67 -2.26 -0.64
CA GLU A 38 -4.51 -3.04 -1.55
C GLU A 38 -3.84 -3.14 -2.90
N ILE A 39 -3.76 -4.35 -3.46
CA ILE A 39 -3.21 -4.61 -4.79
C ILE A 39 -4.24 -5.34 -5.62
N GLU A 40 -4.56 -4.75 -6.77
CA GLU A 40 -5.39 -5.36 -7.79
C GLU A 40 -4.48 -6.03 -8.83
N LEU A 41 -4.76 -7.29 -9.17
CA LEU A 41 -4.00 -8.06 -10.14
C LEU A 41 -4.83 -8.27 -11.42
N GLY A 42 -4.27 -7.90 -12.56
CA GLY A 42 -4.89 -8.18 -13.87
C GLY A 42 -6.10 -7.30 -14.20
N GLY A 43 -6.12 -6.06 -13.71
CA GLY A 43 -7.07 -5.04 -14.13
C GLY A 43 -6.83 -4.58 -15.58
N PRO A 44 -7.71 -3.72 -16.13
CA PRO A 44 -7.60 -3.22 -17.51
C PRO A 44 -6.28 -2.50 -17.82
N TYR A 45 -5.56 -2.05 -16.79
CA TYR A 45 -4.28 -1.32 -16.88
C TYR A 45 -3.10 -2.06 -16.23
N GLY A 46 -3.24 -3.35 -15.91
CA GLY A 46 -2.19 -4.14 -15.25
C GLY A 46 -2.44 -4.35 -13.75
N CYS A 47 -1.37 -4.34 -12.95
CA CYS A 47 -1.47 -4.48 -11.51
C CYS A 47 -1.36 -3.11 -10.84
N GLU A 48 -2.33 -2.74 -10.00
CA GLU A 48 -2.37 -1.41 -9.37
C GLU A 48 -2.35 -1.51 -7.85
N ALA A 49 -1.71 -0.54 -7.19
CA ALA A 49 -1.69 -0.44 -5.75
C ALA A 49 -2.43 0.80 -5.21
N SER A 50 -3.01 0.65 -4.03
CA SER A 50 -3.67 1.72 -3.28
C SER A 50 -3.38 1.59 -1.78
N ALA A 51 -3.17 2.73 -1.12
CA ALA A 51 -3.17 2.82 0.33
C ALA A 51 -4.57 3.20 0.85
N VAL A 52 -5.04 2.54 1.91
CA VAL A 52 -6.37 2.75 2.48
C VAL A 52 -6.29 2.92 3.99
N ILE A 53 -6.97 3.96 4.50
CA ILE A 53 -7.13 4.25 5.93
C ILE A 53 -8.60 4.60 6.18
N GLY A 54 -9.35 3.69 6.80
CA GLY A 54 -10.80 3.85 6.94
C GLY A 54 -11.47 4.04 5.57
N SER A 55 -12.16 5.17 5.38
CA SER A 55 -12.77 5.54 4.09
C SER A 55 -11.84 6.32 3.16
N ALA A 56 -10.65 6.73 3.61
CA ALA A 56 -9.70 7.46 2.80
C ALA A 56 -8.86 6.50 1.95
N ARG A 57 -8.71 6.81 0.65
CA ARG A 57 -7.93 6.03 -0.30
C ARG A 57 -6.97 6.91 -1.08
N ARG A 58 -5.74 6.42 -1.28
CA ARG A 58 -4.73 7.03 -2.13
C ARG A 58 -4.23 6.01 -3.14
N GLY A 59 -4.41 6.31 -4.43
CA GLY A 59 -3.79 5.53 -5.50
C GLY A 59 -2.27 5.70 -5.47
N LEU A 60 -1.55 4.57 -5.59
CA LEU A 60 -0.09 4.52 -5.70
C LEU A 60 0.34 4.23 -7.15
N GLY A 61 -0.58 3.82 -8.01
CA GLY A 61 -0.30 3.54 -9.42
C GLY A 61 0.11 2.08 -9.67
N GLU A 62 0.69 1.84 -10.84
CA GLU A 62 1.05 0.50 -11.32
C GLU A 62 2.20 -0.10 -10.50
N VAL A 63 2.08 -1.37 -10.10
CA VAL A 63 3.10 -2.09 -9.32
C VAL A 63 3.56 -3.35 -10.03
N VAL A 64 4.84 -3.69 -9.82
CA VAL A 64 5.40 -4.95 -10.29
C VAL A 64 5.15 -6.02 -9.23
N VAL A 65 4.48 -7.10 -9.64
CA VAL A 65 4.19 -8.25 -8.78
C VAL A 65 4.91 -9.48 -9.32
N GLN A 66 5.79 -10.05 -8.51
CA GLN A 66 6.54 -11.25 -8.86
C GLN A 66 6.02 -12.44 -8.06
N VAL A 67 5.61 -13.49 -8.77
CA VAL A 67 5.13 -14.74 -8.17
C VAL A 67 6.17 -15.83 -8.39
N HIS A 68 6.73 -16.33 -7.30
CA HIS A 68 7.70 -17.42 -7.32
C HIS A 68 7.01 -18.71 -6.87
N ALA A 69 7.06 -19.74 -7.71
CA ALA A 69 6.72 -21.09 -7.30
C ALA A 69 7.67 -21.49 -6.16
N GLY A 70 7.12 -21.83 -4.99
CA GLY A 70 7.93 -22.45 -3.95
C GLY A 70 8.49 -23.76 -4.47
N ALA A 71 9.73 -24.09 -4.11
CA ALA A 71 10.23 -25.44 -4.34
C ALA A 71 9.22 -26.41 -3.73
N ALA A 72 8.61 -27.27 -4.56
CA ALA A 72 7.76 -28.34 -4.07
C ALA A 72 8.64 -29.23 -3.18
N HIS A 73 8.38 -29.19 -1.87
CA HIS A 73 8.95 -30.14 -0.91
C HIS A 73 8.12 -31.42 -0.91
#